data_AF-A0A381QAZ9-F1
#
_entry.id   AF-A0A381QAZ9-F1
#
_cell.length_a   1.000
_cell.length_b   1.000
_cell.length_c   1.000
_cell.angle_alpha   90.00
_cell.angle_beta   90.00
_cell.angle_gamma   90.00
#
_symmetry.space_group_name_H-M   'P 1'
#
loop_
_entity.id
_entity.type
_entity.pdbx_description
1 polymer ?
#
loop_
_entity_poly.entity_id
_entity_poly.type
_entity_poly.pdbx_seq_one_letter_code
_entity_poly.pdbx_strand_id
1 'polypeptide(L)'
;MLKKGYIEGFYGRLMSLNDRTILLKKLSELSMDFYVYGPKEDPYHRSNWTSIYPKDKAIGLQNFKNEGERLGIRTYMALSPLISTSDDLNKATKAVLKKVKQFKKLGFTDFAIFFDDVDFKRDDDLASTHADILCAVNEFTEKENNLIFCPTVYCNKFAKGKLSDSTYLKTLSKKVPESIPMLWTGKEVVSKTISDADILSLKEVLNNPIIIWDNYYANDYCPRKLFIGDYQGRDFSENSPMGIGINPTGLPITDSIILSQVEGSRSTKDILRKNNVPDCFEKILPFFNGPFNKVPALEGLENIKSLLKLSTPLCIDWKSELQLEWAPYLWNFFIDLNFLMKLYKSEDQKGLEEWASQRYSNPLNEIIFRRNTDN
;
A
#
# COMPACT_ATOMS: atom_id res chain seq x y z
N MET A 1 -21.14 -5.60 9.50
CA MET A 1 -20.90 -5.13 8.13
C MET A 1 -19.43 -4.79 8.01
N LEU A 2 -18.77 -5.35 6.99
CA LEU A 2 -17.35 -5.16 6.71
C LEU A 2 -17.02 -3.68 6.52
N LYS A 3 -16.07 -3.14 7.29
CA LYS A 3 -15.58 -1.77 7.10
C LYS A 3 -14.62 -1.69 5.92
N LYS A 4 -14.78 -0.71 5.04
CA LYS A 4 -13.89 -0.49 3.88
C LYS A 4 -13.18 0.85 3.99
N GLY A 5 -11.93 0.93 3.57
CA GLY A 5 -11.19 2.17 3.67
C GLY A 5 -9.90 2.22 2.87
N TYR A 6 -9.15 3.28 3.12
CA TYR A 6 -7.87 3.58 2.50
C TYR A 6 -6.76 3.62 3.55
N ILE A 7 -5.59 3.08 3.24
CA ILE A 7 -4.39 3.16 4.06
C ILE A 7 -3.31 3.87 3.25
N GLU A 8 -2.94 5.09 3.65
CA GLU A 8 -1.77 5.80 3.12
C GLU A 8 -0.51 5.19 3.75
N GLY A 9 -0.04 4.05 3.24
CA GLY A 9 1.01 3.25 3.89
C GLY A 9 2.18 2.84 3.00
N PHE A 10 2.22 3.32 1.76
CA PHE A 10 3.24 3.06 0.74
C PHE A 10 4.52 3.91 0.93
N TYR A 11 5.59 3.49 0.27
CA TYR A 11 6.88 4.19 0.20
C TYR A 11 7.02 5.07 -1.05
N GLY A 12 7.89 6.08 -0.97
CA GLY A 12 8.33 6.88 -2.12
C GLY A 12 7.37 7.99 -2.55
N ARG A 13 6.26 8.20 -1.84
CA ARG A 13 5.30 9.27 -2.11
C ARG A 13 4.80 9.92 -0.83
N LEU A 14 4.65 11.24 -0.85
CA LEU A 14 4.03 12.03 0.21
C LEU A 14 2.92 12.87 -0.39
N MET A 15 1.66 12.55 -0.08
CA MET A 15 0.52 13.26 -0.61
C MET A 15 0.38 14.66 -0.01
N SER A 16 -0.11 15.60 -0.81
CA SER A 16 -0.54 16.92 -0.35
C SER A 16 -1.90 16.84 0.36
N LEU A 17 -2.35 17.95 0.96
CA LEU A 17 -3.72 18.01 1.50
C LEU A 17 -4.77 17.86 0.38
N ASN A 18 -4.51 18.43 -0.80
CA ASN A 18 -5.45 18.35 -1.94
C ASN A 18 -5.61 16.91 -2.43
N ASP A 19 -4.51 16.17 -2.53
CA ASP A 19 -4.53 14.75 -2.93
C ASP A 19 -5.37 13.92 -1.94
N ARG A 20 -5.18 14.15 -0.64
CA ARG A 20 -6.00 13.50 0.40
C ARG A 20 -7.47 13.90 0.30
N THR A 21 -7.79 15.16 -0.02
CA THR A 21 -9.17 15.60 -0.22
C THR A 21 -9.83 14.92 -1.42
N ILE A 22 -9.10 14.66 -2.52
CA ILE A 22 -9.61 13.86 -3.65
C ILE A 22 -10.04 12.48 -3.15
N LEU A 23 -9.17 11.81 -2.40
CA LEU A 23 -9.43 10.47 -1.87
C LEU A 23 -10.58 10.45 -0.84
N LEU A 24 -10.64 11.42 0.08
CA LEU A 24 -11.72 11.52 1.06
C LEU A 24 -13.09 11.69 0.37
N LYS A 25 -13.16 12.54 -0.67
CA LYS A 25 -14.39 12.71 -1.47
C LYS A 25 -14.76 11.41 -2.17
N LYS A 26 -13.77 10.68 -2.70
CA LYS A 26 -14.00 9.41 -3.36
C LYS A 26 -14.50 8.33 -2.41
N LEU A 27 -13.91 8.22 -1.22
CA LEU A 27 -14.38 7.32 -0.17
C LEU A 27 -15.83 7.63 0.21
N SER A 28 -16.18 8.92 0.35
CA SER A 28 -17.54 9.36 0.63
C SER A 28 -18.52 9.03 -0.51
N GLU A 29 -18.15 9.28 -1.78
CA GLU A 29 -18.95 8.90 -2.96
C GLU A 29 -19.27 7.40 -2.96
N LEU A 30 -18.31 6.57 -2.55
CA LEU A 30 -18.43 5.11 -2.54
C LEU A 30 -18.97 4.55 -1.20
N SER A 31 -19.41 5.42 -0.28
CA SER A 31 -19.90 5.02 1.05
C SER A 31 -18.91 4.13 1.83
N MET A 32 -17.61 4.40 1.70
CA MET A 32 -16.55 3.75 2.50
C MET A 32 -16.37 4.45 3.84
N ASP A 33 -15.73 3.77 4.79
CA ASP A 33 -15.80 4.11 6.21
C ASP A 33 -14.60 4.91 6.74
N PHE A 34 -13.38 4.60 6.29
CA PHE A 34 -12.18 5.10 6.96
C PHE A 34 -10.99 5.44 6.05
N TYR A 35 -10.11 6.27 6.60
CA TYR A 35 -8.79 6.60 6.06
C TYR A 35 -7.75 6.47 7.17
N VAL A 36 -6.65 5.75 6.92
CA VAL A 36 -5.50 5.67 7.83
C VAL A 36 -4.36 6.50 7.28
N TYR A 37 -4.02 7.60 7.95
CA TYR A 37 -2.85 8.42 7.66
C TYR A 37 -1.62 7.73 8.25
N GLY A 38 -0.75 7.15 7.41
CA GLY A 38 0.54 6.60 7.82
C GLY A 38 1.64 6.64 6.75
N PRO A 39 1.80 7.76 6.01
CA PRO A 39 2.77 7.85 4.94
C PRO A 39 4.18 7.60 5.46
N LYS A 40 4.90 6.66 4.84
CA LYS A 40 6.27 6.31 5.22
C LYS A 40 7.25 7.48 5.04
N GLU A 41 6.93 8.38 4.11
CA GLU A 41 7.71 9.60 3.80
C GLU A 41 7.44 10.78 4.75
N ASP A 42 6.47 10.69 5.67
CA ASP A 42 6.34 11.71 6.71
C ASP A 42 7.34 11.45 7.84
N PRO A 43 8.38 12.30 8.01
CA PRO A 43 9.38 12.07 9.03
C PRO A 43 8.80 12.08 10.45
N TYR A 44 7.74 12.84 10.70
CA TYR A 44 7.13 12.93 12.03
C TYR A 44 6.23 11.73 12.36
N HIS A 45 5.91 10.92 11.36
CA HIS A 45 5.25 9.63 11.50
C HIS A 45 6.26 8.51 11.80
N ARG A 46 7.41 8.49 11.11
CA ARG A 46 8.38 7.37 11.16
C ARG A 46 9.81 7.76 11.56
N SER A 47 10.60 8.37 10.69
CA SER A 47 12.06 8.52 10.92
C SER A 47 12.45 9.48 12.07
N ASN A 48 11.61 10.47 12.35
CA ASN A 48 11.71 11.43 13.44
C ASN A 48 10.46 11.40 14.33
N TRP A 49 9.97 10.19 14.62
CA TRP A 49 8.72 9.93 15.34
C TRP A 49 8.65 10.57 16.74
N THR A 50 9.78 10.87 17.38
CA THR A 50 9.83 11.50 18.72
C THR A 50 9.55 13.01 18.70
N SER A 51 9.78 13.68 17.57
CA SER A 51 9.59 15.13 17.41
C SER A 51 8.14 15.47 17.14
N ILE A 52 7.53 16.43 17.85
CA ILE A 52 6.16 16.88 17.56
C ILE A 52 6.05 17.55 16.18
N TYR A 53 4.85 17.51 15.59
CA TYR A 53 4.58 18.25 14.36
C TYR A 53 4.73 19.77 14.60
N PRO A 54 5.47 20.49 13.74
CA PRO A 54 5.47 21.94 13.70
C PRO A 54 4.09 22.53 13.44
N LYS A 55 3.88 23.81 13.77
CA LYS A 55 2.56 24.45 13.73
C LYS A 55 1.91 24.42 12.34
N ASP A 56 2.68 24.72 11.30
CA ASP A 56 2.25 24.72 9.90
C ASP A 56 1.77 23.32 9.46
N LYS A 57 2.56 22.27 9.74
CA LYS A 57 2.19 20.88 9.43
C LYS A 57 0.99 20.41 10.25
N ALA A 58 0.94 20.80 11.52
CA ALA A 58 -0.16 20.47 12.41
C ALA A 58 -1.51 21.06 11.94
N ILE A 59 -1.52 22.28 11.38
CA ILE A 59 -2.70 22.89 10.75
C ILE A 59 -3.15 22.04 9.55
N GLY A 60 -2.22 21.58 8.72
CA GLY A 60 -2.53 20.69 7.60
C GLY A 60 -3.22 19.39 8.03
N LEU A 61 -2.73 18.75 9.10
CA LEU A 61 -3.35 17.54 9.66
C LEU A 61 -4.74 17.81 10.24
N GLN A 62 -4.93 18.96 10.91
CA GLN A 62 -6.24 19.35 11.43
C GLN A 62 -7.24 19.61 10.31
N ASN A 63 -6.82 20.25 9.21
CA ASN A 63 -7.66 20.44 8.03
C ASN A 63 -8.04 19.09 7.38
N PHE A 64 -7.08 18.16 7.27
CA PHE A 64 -7.35 16.80 6.79
C PHE A 64 -8.39 16.08 7.67
N LYS A 65 -8.23 16.11 9.00
CA LYS A 65 -9.18 15.53 9.94
C LYS A 65 -10.58 16.11 9.79
N ASN A 66 -10.68 17.45 9.73
CA ASN A 66 -11.95 18.14 9.64
C ASN A 66 -12.68 17.83 8.31
N GLU A 67 -11.92 17.72 7.21
CA GLU A 67 -12.49 17.34 5.91
C GLU A 67 -12.98 15.89 5.91
N GLY A 68 -12.25 14.97 6.55
CA GLY A 68 -12.70 13.60 6.75
C GLY A 68 -14.02 13.52 7.52
N GLU A 69 -14.11 14.22 8.66
CA GLU A 69 -15.33 14.30 9.46
C GLU A 69 -16.51 14.89 8.67
N ARG A 70 -16.29 15.98 7.93
CA ARG A 70 -17.32 16.61 7.07
C ARG A 70 -17.86 15.65 6.01
N LEU A 71 -17.03 14.74 5.52
CA LEU A 71 -17.36 13.75 4.50
C LEU A 71 -17.83 12.41 5.08
N GLY A 72 -17.93 12.30 6.41
CA GLY A 72 -18.35 11.06 7.09
C GLY A 72 -17.28 9.96 7.13
N ILE A 73 -16.00 10.31 6.92
CA ILE A 73 -14.88 9.38 6.88
C ILE A 73 -14.12 9.41 8.21
N ARG A 74 -14.00 8.25 8.87
CA ARG A 74 -13.20 8.10 10.10
C ARG A 74 -11.71 8.18 9.77
N THR A 75 -11.01 9.16 10.32
CA THR A 75 -9.57 9.36 10.05
C THR A 75 -8.71 8.84 11.21
N TYR A 76 -7.95 7.77 10.98
CA TYR A 76 -6.94 7.28 11.90
C TYR A 76 -5.62 8.02 11.69
N MET A 77 -5.01 8.49 12.77
CA MET A 77 -3.66 9.06 12.77
C MET A 77 -2.64 8.02 13.22
N ALA A 78 -1.79 7.56 12.30
CA ALA A 78 -0.78 6.55 12.60
C ALA A 78 0.53 7.16 13.13
N LEU A 79 1.23 6.39 13.96
CA LEU A 79 2.63 6.59 14.33
C LEU A 79 3.38 5.28 14.10
N SER A 80 4.57 5.35 13.50
CA SER A 80 5.48 4.21 13.32
C SER A 80 6.70 4.39 14.24
N PRO A 81 6.58 4.11 15.55
CA PRO A 81 7.71 4.23 16.45
C PRO A 81 8.69 3.06 16.20
N LEU A 82 9.93 3.38 15.84
CA LEU A 82 10.98 2.40 15.56
C LEU A 82 11.61 1.86 16.85
N ILE A 83 10.78 1.38 17.78
CA ILE A 83 11.19 0.94 19.12
C ILE A 83 11.64 -0.51 19.07
N SER A 84 12.80 -0.78 19.68
CA SER A 84 13.40 -2.11 19.84
C SER A 84 13.58 -2.46 21.32
N THR A 85 14.01 -3.68 21.61
CA THR A 85 14.34 -4.12 22.98
C THR A 85 15.57 -3.45 23.58
N SER A 86 16.37 -2.74 22.76
CA SER A 86 17.55 -2.00 23.23
C SER A 86 17.24 -0.56 23.69
N ASP A 87 16.02 -0.09 23.44
CA ASP A 87 15.57 1.25 23.82
C ASP A 87 15.14 1.33 25.28
N ASP A 88 15.27 2.53 25.88
CA ASP A 88 14.62 2.83 27.16
C ASP A 88 13.11 2.90 26.95
N LEU A 89 12.42 1.82 27.32
CA LEU A 89 10.97 1.69 27.16
C LEU A 89 10.20 2.84 27.84
N ASN A 90 10.62 3.28 29.03
CA ASN A 90 9.93 4.39 29.71
C ASN A 90 10.05 5.70 28.92
N LYS A 91 11.23 5.99 28.38
CA LYS A 91 11.46 7.15 27.53
C LYS A 91 10.70 7.05 26.21
N ALA A 92 10.70 5.87 25.60
CA ALA A 92 9.99 5.59 24.35
C ALA A 92 8.48 5.74 24.52
N THR A 93 7.89 5.14 25.55
CA THR A 93 6.46 5.28 25.90
C THR A 93 6.08 6.74 26.11
N LYS A 94 6.87 7.50 26.86
CA LYS A 94 6.63 8.95 27.05
C LYS A 94 6.63 9.73 25.73
N ALA A 95 7.52 9.38 24.80
CA ALA A 95 7.58 10.02 23.49
C ALA A 95 6.35 9.68 22.62
N VAL A 96 5.92 8.41 22.61
CA VAL A 96 4.68 7.98 21.94
C VAL A 96 3.47 8.72 22.51
N LEU A 97 3.30 8.74 23.84
CA LEU A 97 2.17 9.42 24.49
C LEU A 97 2.19 10.94 24.24
N LYS A 98 3.37 11.56 24.16
CA LYS A 98 3.51 12.98 23.78
C LYS A 98 2.97 13.23 22.37
N LYS A 99 3.22 12.34 21.43
CA LYS A 99 2.69 12.41 20.06
C LYS A 99 1.18 12.20 20.02
N VAL A 100 0.68 11.15 20.66
CA VAL A 100 -0.76 10.88 20.76
C VAL A 100 -1.49 12.05 21.41
N LYS A 101 -0.91 12.68 22.44
CA LYS A 101 -1.44 13.91 23.04
C LYS A 101 -1.52 15.07 22.05
N GLN A 102 -0.54 15.23 21.17
CA GLN A 102 -0.61 16.22 20.10
C GLN A 102 -1.76 15.90 19.13
N PHE A 103 -1.90 14.63 18.70
CA PHE A 103 -2.98 14.22 17.81
C PHE A 103 -4.37 14.47 18.41
N LYS A 104 -4.57 14.15 19.70
CA LYS A 104 -5.79 14.50 20.45
C LYS A 104 -6.07 16.02 20.42
N LYS A 105 -5.04 16.85 20.62
CA LYS A 105 -5.19 18.33 20.54
C LYS A 105 -5.57 18.83 19.14
N LEU A 106 -5.18 18.12 18.09
CA LEU A 106 -5.59 18.43 16.71
C LEU A 106 -7.02 17.96 16.40
N GLY A 107 -7.62 17.17 17.29
CA GLY A 107 -8.99 16.70 17.18
C GLY A 107 -9.12 15.25 16.73
N PHE A 108 -8.02 14.51 16.52
CA PHE A 108 -8.08 13.08 16.21
C PHE A 108 -8.58 12.29 17.41
N THR A 109 -9.47 11.35 17.13
CA THR A 109 -10.01 10.39 18.11
C THR A 109 -9.52 8.97 17.88
N ASP A 110 -8.97 8.70 16.69
CA ASP A 110 -8.63 7.37 16.19
C ASP A 110 -7.15 7.32 15.82
N PHE A 111 -6.48 6.29 16.29
CA PHE A 111 -5.02 6.17 16.28
C PHE A 111 -4.60 4.83 15.72
N ALA A 112 -3.40 4.80 15.14
CA ALA A 112 -2.75 3.56 14.76
C ALA A 112 -1.28 3.56 15.21
N ILE A 113 -0.79 2.41 15.67
CA ILE A 113 0.63 2.22 15.97
C ILE A 113 1.19 1.12 15.07
N PHE A 114 2.19 1.44 14.27
CA PHE A 114 2.80 0.50 13.34
C PHE A 114 4.20 0.09 13.80
N PHE A 115 4.41 -1.22 13.87
CA PHE A 115 5.69 -1.87 14.12
C PHE A 115 6.15 -2.65 12.88
N ASP A 116 5.74 -2.21 11.69
CA ASP A 116 6.05 -2.80 10.39
C ASP A 116 7.44 -2.41 9.89
N ASP A 117 7.99 -3.23 9.00
CA ASP A 117 9.24 -2.97 8.27
C ASP A 117 10.44 -2.60 9.16
N VAL A 118 10.57 -3.34 10.26
CA VAL A 118 11.75 -3.34 11.12
C VAL A 118 12.45 -4.69 11.02
N ASP A 119 13.78 -4.67 10.91
CA ASP A 119 14.61 -5.87 10.88
C ASP A 119 15.06 -6.27 12.30
N PHE A 120 14.08 -6.40 13.19
CA PHE A 120 14.30 -6.85 14.56
C PHE A 120 14.00 -8.34 14.69
N LYS A 121 14.63 -8.97 15.69
CA LYS A 121 14.32 -10.36 16.04
C LYS A 121 12.87 -10.43 16.55
N ARG A 122 12.05 -11.24 15.88
CA ARG A 122 10.62 -11.39 16.13
C ARG A 122 10.38 -12.38 17.26
N ASP A 123 10.80 -12.02 18.47
CA ASP A 123 10.70 -12.84 19.67
C ASP A 123 9.71 -12.25 20.71
N ASP A 124 9.66 -12.91 21.87
CA ASP A 124 8.80 -12.57 22.99
C ASP A 124 9.18 -11.27 23.69
N ASP A 125 10.47 -10.92 23.73
CA ASP A 125 10.93 -9.64 24.29
C ASP A 125 10.49 -8.46 23.43
N LEU A 126 10.65 -8.56 22.09
CA LEU A 126 10.16 -7.54 21.18
C LEU A 126 8.62 -7.42 21.24
N ALA A 127 7.91 -8.56 21.23
CA ALA A 127 6.46 -8.55 21.37
C ALA A 127 6.00 -7.93 22.69
N SER A 128 6.70 -8.19 23.80
CA SER A 128 6.42 -7.57 25.10
C SER A 128 6.60 -6.06 25.05
N THR A 129 7.69 -5.59 24.45
CA THR A 129 7.97 -4.16 24.26
C THR A 129 6.85 -3.47 23.46
N HIS A 130 6.42 -4.09 22.36
CA HIS A 130 5.33 -3.57 21.53
C HIS A 130 3.99 -3.59 22.27
N ALA A 131 3.69 -4.66 23.01
CA ALA A 131 2.45 -4.76 23.79
C ALA A 131 2.38 -3.69 24.89
N ASP A 132 3.47 -3.43 25.61
CA ASP A 132 3.52 -2.41 26.66
C ASP A 132 3.25 -1.00 26.10
N ILE A 133 3.76 -0.70 24.90
CA ILE A 133 3.45 0.55 24.18
C ILE A 133 1.96 0.61 23.82
N LEU A 134 1.40 -0.47 23.26
CA LEU A 134 -0.02 -0.52 22.88
C LEU A 134 -0.95 -0.36 24.09
N CYS A 135 -0.65 -1.04 25.21
CA CYS A 135 -1.40 -0.91 26.46
C CYS A 135 -1.37 0.53 26.97
N ALA A 136 -0.19 1.16 27.01
CA ALA A 136 -0.06 2.55 27.45
C ALA A 136 -0.84 3.53 26.56
N VAL A 137 -0.84 3.34 25.23
CA VAL A 137 -1.65 4.17 24.31
C VAL A 137 -3.15 3.92 24.52
N ASN A 138 -3.56 2.66 24.67
CA ASN A 138 -4.95 2.29 24.90
C ASN A 138 -5.49 2.92 26.19
N GLU A 139 -4.73 2.82 27.29
CA GLU A 139 -5.07 3.47 28.56
C GLU A 139 -5.15 4.99 28.42
N PHE A 140 -4.19 5.62 27.75
CA PHE A 140 -4.15 7.07 27.57
C PHE A 140 -5.27 7.63 26.67
N THR A 141 -5.83 6.79 25.81
CA THR A 141 -6.90 7.19 24.88
C THR A 141 -8.29 6.99 25.47
N GLU A 142 -8.43 6.25 26.58
CA GLU A 142 -9.66 6.09 27.39
C GLU A 142 -10.89 5.60 26.59
N LYS A 143 -10.68 4.96 25.43
CA LYS A 143 -11.76 4.60 24.50
C LYS A 143 -11.53 3.24 23.85
N GLU A 144 -12.53 2.37 23.94
CA GLU A 144 -12.57 1.11 23.20
C GLU A 144 -12.60 1.37 21.68
N ASN A 145 -11.86 0.57 20.91
CA ASN A 145 -11.86 0.54 19.44
C ASN A 145 -11.31 1.80 18.72
N ASN A 146 -10.59 2.67 19.42
CA ASN A 146 -9.97 3.87 18.84
C ASN A 146 -8.47 3.70 18.55
N LEU A 147 -7.93 2.52 18.80
CA LEU A 147 -6.56 2.17 18.51
C LEU A 147 -6.55 0.92 17.63
N ILE A 148 -5.81 0.96 16.53
CA ILE A 148 -5.45 -0.22 15.73
C ILE A 148 -3.92 -0.36 15.73
N PHE A 149 -3.41 -1.56 15.42
CA PHE A 149 -1.96 -1.74 15.33
C PHE A 149 -1.53 -2.62 14.18
N CYS A 150 -0.33 -2.37 13.65
CA CYS A 150 0.33 -3.26 12.70
C CYS A 150 1.53 -3.91 13.41
N PRO A 151 1.56 -5.24 13.61
CA PRO A 151 2.69 -5.91 14.25
C PRO A 151 3.86 -6.10 13.28
N THR A 152 5.05 -6.44 13.81
CA THR A 152 6.19 -6.85 12.96
C THR A 152 5.95 -8.16 12.20
N VAL A 153 5.09 -9.05 12.72
CA VAL A 153 4.60 -10.24 12.03
C VAL A 153 3.21 -9.95 11.45
N TYR A 154 3.14 -9.12 10.41
CA TYR A 154 1.88 -8.70 9.76
C TYR A 154 1.43 -9.58 8.58
N CYS A 155 2.20 -10.63 8.25
CA CYS A 155 1.84 -11.63 7.24
C CYS A 155 2.34 -13.03 7.66
N ASN A 156 1.76 -14.10 7.11
CA ASN A 156 2.10 -15.46 7.56
C ASN A 156 3.55 -15.82 7.30
N LYS A 157 4.09 -15.42 6.14
CA LYS A 157 5.50 -15.61 5.81
C LYS A 157 6.45 -15.04 6.86
N PHE A 158 6.03 -13.98 7.55
CA PHE A 158 6.85 -13.33 8.56
C PHE A 158 6.93 -14.09 9.88
N ALA A 159 6.06 -15.08 10.11
CA ALA A 159 6.18 -16.00 11.24
C ALA A 159 7.35 -16.99 11.07
N LYS A 160 7.96 -17.11 9.88
CA LYS A 160 9.06 -18.04 9.57
C LYS A 160 8.73 -19.50 9.97
N GLY A 161 7.50 -19.94 9.69
CA GLY A 161 6.97 -21.24 10.09
C GLY A 161 5.44 -21.22 10.13
N LYS A 162 4.83 -22.13 10.90
CA LYS A 162 3.39 -22.03 11.19
C LYS A 162 3.12 -20.82 12.08
N LEU A 163 1.99 -20.14 11.89
CA LEU A 163 1.58 -19.04 12.76
C LEU A 163 1.54 -19.46 14.24
N SER A 164 1.03 -20.67 14.49
CA SER A 164 0.94 -21.30 15.81
C SER A 164 2.28 -21.48 16.52
N ASP A 165 3.41 -21.33 15.83
CA ASP A 165 4.74 -21.50 16.40
C ASP A 165 5.42 -20.14 16.67
N SER A 166 4.82 -19.03 16.21
CA SER A 166 5.35 -17.69 16.42
C SER A 166 5.27 -17.28 17.90
N THR A 167 6.43 -17.22 18.56
CA THR A 167 6.54 -16.70 19.94
C THR A 167 6.10 -15.24 20.02
N TYR A 168 6.45 -14.44 19.01
CA TYR A 168 6.03 -13.04 18.91
C TYR A 168 4.49 -12.88 18.93
N LEU A 169 3.77 -13.60 18.05
CA LEU A 169 2.30 -13.51 18.00
C LEU A 169 1.64 -14.06 19.27
N LYS A 170 2.17 -15.15 19.85
CA LYS A 170 1.69 -15.70 21.13
C LYS A 170 1.86 -14.73 22.30
N THR A 171 2.93 -13.95 22.30
CA THR A 171 3.14 -12.95 23.36
C THR A 171 2.20 -11.77 23.17
N LEU A 172 2.00 -11.30 21.94
CA LEU A 172 1.00 -10.28 21.66
C LEU A 172 -0.41 -10.71 22.07
N SER A 173 -0.84 -11.94 21.75
CA SER A 173 -2.18 -12.41 22.11
C SER A 173 -2.43 -12.52 23.61
N LYS A 174 -1.38 -12.67 24.42
CA LYS A 174 -1.47 -12.68 25.89
C LYS A 174 -1.50 -11.28 26.51
N LYS A 175 -0.90 -10.29 25.86
CA LYS A 175 -0.63 -8.98 26.46
C LYS A 175 -1.42 -7.83 25.85
N VAL A 176 -1.72 -7.88 24.56
CA VAL A 176 -2.49 -6.82 23.87
C VAL A 176 -3.97 -7.05 24.16
N PRO A 177 -4.71 -6.02 24.64
CA PRO A 177 -6.16 -6.13 24.83
C PRO A 177 -6.87 -6.62 23.56
N GLU A 178 -7.71 -7.65 23.70
CA GLU A 178 -8.37 -8.31 22.56
C GLU A 178 -9.28 -7.36 21.76
N SER A 179 -9.71 -6.24 22.34
CA SER A 179 -10.52 -5.24 21.66
C SER A 179 -9.75 -4.41 20.62
N ILE A 180 -8.42 -4.37 20.65
CA ILE A 180 -7.61 -3.53 19.74
C ILE A 180 -7.43 -4.27 18.40
N PRO A 181 -7.96 -3.78 17.27
CA PRO A 181 -7.84 -4.47 16.00
C PRO A 181 -6.39 -4.53 15.47
N MET A 182 -6.04 -5.68 14.91
CA MET A 182 -4.75 -5.95 14.26
C MET A 182 -4.87 -5.76 12.74
N LEU A 183 -3.89 -5.06 12.16
CA LEU A 183 -3.66 -4.99 10.73
C LEU A 183 -2.90 -6.22 10.25
N TRP A 184 -3.39 -6.86 9.18
CA TRP A 184 -2.80 -8.07 8.62
C TRP A 184 -2.93 -8.10 7.09
N THR A 185 -1.89 -8.55 6.40
CA THR A 185 -1.78 -8.45 4.93
C THR A 185 -2.07 -9.76 4.19
N GLY A 186 -2.37 -10.82 4.94
CA GLY A 186 -2.58 -12.16 4.40
C GLY A 186 -1.37 -13.09 4.56
N LYS A 187 -1.26 -14.06 3.66
CA LYS A 187 -0.15 -15.03 3.64
C LYS A 187 1.20 -14.36 3.32
N GLU A 188 1.15 -13.35 2.45
CA GLU A 188 2.30 -12.60 1.95
C GLU A 188 2.08 -11.11 2.17
N VAL A 189 3.13 -10.30 2.02
CA VAL A 189 3.02 -8.83 2.04
C VAL A 189 2.04 -8.35 0.97
N VAL A 190 2.15 -8.90 -0.24
CA VAL A 190 1.18 -8.75 -1.33
C VAL A 190 0.52 -10.11 -1.53
N SER A 191 -0.67 -10.31 -0.98
CA SER A 191 -1.35 -11.60 -1.02
C SER A 191 -2.15 -11.78 -2.31
N LYS A 192 -1.91 -12.91 -3.00
CA LYS A 192 -2.69 -13.34 -4.17
C LYS A 192 -4.14 -13.62 -3.80
N THR A 193 -4.33 -14.34 -2.70
CA THR A 193 -5.65 -14.67 -2.17
C THR A 193 -5.67 -14.47 -0.66
N ILE A 194 -6.83 -14.09 -0.13
CA ILE A 194 -7.16 -14.07 1.30
C ILE A 194 -8.53 -14.72 1.43
N SER A 195 -8.61 -15.80 2.22
CA SER A 195 -9.85 -16.55 2.45
C SER A 195 -10.25 -16.60 3.93
N ASP A 196 -11.48 -17.02 4.22
CA ASP A 196 -11.94 -17.26 5.59
C ASP A 196 -11.03 -18.23 6.36
N ALA A 197 -10.55 -19.29 5.71
CA ALA A 197 -9.63 -20.25 6.31
C ALA A 197 -8.30 -19.58 6.72
N ASP A 198 -7.83 -18.61 5.95
CA ASP A 198 -6.59 -17.90 6.26
C ASP A 198 -6.77 -17.00 7.49
N ILE A 199 -7.91 -16.30 7.58
CA ILE A 199 -8.26 -15.47 8.75
C ILE A 199 -8.44 -16.35 10.00
N LEU A 200 -9.12 -17.49 9.87
CA LEU A 200 -9.29 -18.46 10.97
C LEU A 200 -7.94 -18.98 11.48
N SER A 201 -6.99 -19.28 10.59
CA SER A 201 -5.65 -19.73 10.99
C SER A 201 -4.88 -18.70 11.82
N LEU A 202 -5.11 -17.41 11.59
CA LEU A 202 -4.56 -16.34 12.42
C LEU A 202 -5.27 -16.25 13.77
N LYS A 203 -6.60 -16.42 13.78
CA LYS A 203 -7.42 -16.40 15.01
C LYS A 203 -7.13 -17.55 15.96
N GLU A 204 -6.57 -18.67 15.49
CA GLU A 204 -6.06 -19.74 16.36
C GLU A 204 -4.90 -19.28 17.27
N VAL A 205 -4.25 -18.16 16.94
CA VAL A 205 -3.10 -17.63 17.70
C VAL A 205 -3.46 -16.34 18.43
N LEU A 206 -4.29 -15.49 17.83
CA LEU A 206 -4.59 -14.14 18.30
C LEU A 206 -6.07 -13.79 18.07
N ASN A 207 -6.78 -13.49 19.16
CA ASN A 207 -8.23 -13.27 19.14
C ASN A 207 -8.67 -11.88 18.69
N ASN A 208 -7.74 -10.92 18.53
CA ASN A 208 -8.09 -9.56 18.16
C ASN A 208 -8.87 -9.49 16.84
N PRO A 209 -9.76 -8.51 16.67
CA PRO A 209 -10.38 -8.24 15.38
C PRO A 209 -9.32 -7.96 14.31
N ILE A 210 -9.57 -8.47 13.09
CA ILE A 210 -8.63 -8.32 11.98
C ILE A 210 -9.14 -7.25 11.02
N ILE A 211 -8.28 -6.29 10.71
CA ILE A 211 -8.45 -5.39 9.57
C ILE A 211 -7.42 -5.80 8.52
N ILE A 212 -7.87 -6.13 7.32
CA ILE A 212 -6.97 -6.47 6.23
C ILE A 212 -6.28 -5.19 5.76
N TRP A 213 -4.95 -5.14 5.84
CA TRP A 213 -4.13 -4.16 5.12
C TRP A 213 -3.84 -4.75 3.75
N ASP A 214 -4.54 -4.28 2.73
CA ASP A 214 -4.48 -4.90 1.42
C ASP A 214 -3.50 -4.21 0.47
N ASN A 215 -2.41 -4.88 0.13
CA ASN A 215 -1.39 -4.38 -0.79
C ASN A 215 -1.61 -4.86 -2.25
N TYR A 216 -2.78 -5.39 -2.62
CA TYR A 216 -3.02 -5.91 -3.98
C TYR A 216 -2.67 -4.91 -5.09
N TYR A 217 -2.93 -3.62 -4.86
CA TYR A 217 -2.61 -2.55 -5.81
C TYR A 217 -1.35 -1.75 -5.46
N ALA A 218 -0.60 -2.15 -4.42
CA ALA A 218 0.66 -1.50 -4.09
C ALA A 218 1.65 -1.65 -5.25
N ASN A 219 2.40 -0.59 -5.54
CA ASN A 219 3.41 -0.61 -6.60
C ASN A 219 4.73 0.05 -6.20
N ASP A 220 4.90 0.43 -4.95
CA ASP A 220 6.15 0.97 -4.41
C ASP A 220 7.32 -0.03 -4.49
N TYR A 221 7.05 -1.32 -4.32
CA TYR A 221 8.03 -2.40 -4.53
C TYR A 221 8.36 -2.67 -6.00
N CYS A 222 7.57 -2.13 -6.94
CA CYS A 222 7.76 -2.31 -8.37
C CYS A 222 7.42 -1.02 -9.15
N PRO A 223 8.18 0.07 -8.96
CA PRO A 223 7.78 1.42 -9.37
C PRO A 223 7.66 1.64 -10.89
N ARG A 224 8.04 0.66 -11.71
CA ARG A 224 7.82 0.65 -13.17
C ARG A 224 6.52 -0.04 -13.60
N LYS A 225 5.78 -0.64 -12.66
CA LYS A 225 4.51 -1.32 -12.90
C LYS A 225 3.35 -0.53 -12.30
N LEU A 226 2.20 -0.68 -12.94
CA LEU A 226 0.94 -0.11 -12.51
C LEU A 226 -0.12 -1.19 -12.68
N PHE A 227 -0.97 -1.36 -11.66
CA PHE A 227 -2.05 -2.33 -11.64
C PHE A 227 -3.39 -1.58 -11.53
N ILE A 228 -4.25 -1.73 -12.53
CA ILE A 228 -5.56 -1.02 -12.59
C ILE A 228 -6.72 -1.94 -12.99
N GLY A 229 -6.44 -3.24 -13.18
CA GLY A 229 -7.46 -4.24 -13.52
C GLY A 229 -8.34 -4.64 -12.33
N ASP A 230 -9.12 -5.70 -12.50
CA ASP A 230 -10.13 -6.13 -11.53
C ASP A 230 -9.54 -6.47 -10.15
N TYR A 231 -10.30 -6.19 -9.10
CA TYR A 231 -9.94 -6.57 -7.73
C TYR A 231 -10.34 -8.02 -7.45
N GLN A 232 -9.38 -8.87 -7.09
CA GLN A 232 -9.58 -10.33 -7.07
C GLN A 232 -8.95 -11.02 -5.85
N GLY A 233 -9.45 -12.23 -5.56
CA GLY A 233 -8.86 -13.15 -4.58
C GLY A 233 -9.18 -12.81 -3.12
N ARG A 234 -10.25 -12.06 -2.84
CA ARG A 234 -10.71 -11.77 -1.47
C ARG A 234 -11.98 -12.56 -1.24
N ASP A 235 -11.79 -13.86 -1.02
CA ASP A 235 -12.86 -14.86 -0.93
C ASP A 235 -13.14 -15.17 0.54
N PHE A 236 -13.58 -14.14 1.28
CA PHE A 236 -13.94 -14.25 2.69
C PHE A 236 -15.35 -13.68 2.93
N SER A 237 -16.01 -14.21 3.95
CA SER A 237 -17.33 -13.75 4.36
C SER A 237 -17.24 -12.35 4.98
N GLU A 238 -18.24 -11.48 4.74
CA GLU A 238 -18.24 -10.08 5.21
C GLU A 238 -18.08 -9.91 6.74
N ASN A 239 -18.38 -10.95 7.52
CA ASN A 239 -18.29 -10.93 8.98
C ASN A 239 -16.96 -11.52 9.51
N SER A 240 -16.06 -11.95 8.63
CA SER A 240 -14.82 -12.64 9.01
C SER A 240 -13.74 -11.64 9.47
N PRO A 241 -13.31 -10.67 8.63
CA PRO A 241 -12.57 -9.51 9.11
C PRO A 241 -13.51 -8.39 9.57
N MET A 242 -13.03 -7.55 10.50
CA MET A 242 -13.69 -6.32 10.91
C MET A 242 -13.71 -5.28 9.77
N GLY A 243 -12.65 -5.26 8.96
CA GLY A 243 -12.53 -4.34 7.85
C GLY A 243 -11.43 -4.69 6.86
N ILE A 244 -11.36 -3.92 5.78
CA ILE A 244 -10.32 -3.97 4.77
C ILE A 244 -9.95 -2.54 4.36
N GLY A 245 -8.66 -2.22 4.49
CA GLY A 245 -8.08 -0.96 4.05
C GLY A 245 -7.11 -1.21 2.91
N ILE A 246 -7.29 -0.51 1.80
CA ILE A 246 -6.44 -0.67 0.62
C ILE A 246 -5.22 0.24 0.73
N ASN A 247 -4.03 -0.30 0.53
CA ASN A 247 -2.78 0.44 0.36
C ASN A 247 -2.35 0.36 -1.11
N PRO A 248 -2.71 1.35 -1.94
CA PRO A 248 -2.53 1.31 -3.39
C PRO A 248 -1.24 2.05 -3.81
N THR A 249 -1.34 2.96 -4.79
CA THR A 249 -0.19 3.49 -5.53
C THR A 249 0.34 4.83 -5.01
N GLY A 250 -0.46 5.56 -4.23
CA GLY A 250 -0.18 6.91 -3.79
C GLY A 250 -0.33 7.99 -4.86
N LEU A 251 -1.03 7.66 -5.95
CA LEU A 251 -1.44 8.57 -7.02
C LEU A 251 -2.94 8.83 -6.85
N PRO A 252 -3.39 10.03 -6.42
CA PRO A 252 -4.75 10.24 -5.94
C PRO A 252 -5.86 9.94 -6.96
N ILE A 253 -5.64 10.18 -8.26
CA ILE A 253 -6.66 9.95 -9.28
C ILE A 253 -6.71 8.45 -9.64
N THR A 254 -5.56 7.81 -9.79
CA THR A 254 -5.41 6.37 -9.98
C THR A 254 -5.98 5.59 -8.81
N ASP A 255 -5.69 6.03 -7.59
CA ASP A 255 -6.18 5.42 -6.36
C ASP A 255 -7.70 5.59 -6.24
N SER A 256 -8.26 6.69 -6.76
CA SER A 256 -9.72 6.87 -6.86
C SER A 256 -10.37 5.86 -7.82
N ILE A 257 -9.69 5.50 -8.91
CA ILE A 257 -10.09 4.40 -9.81
C ILE A 257 -10.03 3.06 -9.08
N ILE A 258 -8.94 2.79 -8.36
CA ILE A 258 -8.76 1.55 -7.57
C ILE A 258 -9.86 1.41 -6.51
N LEU A 259 -10.23 2.49 -5.82
CA LEU A 259 -11.34 2.45 -4.86
C LEU A 259 -12.66 2.06 -5.54
N SER A 260 -12.91 2.50 -6.78
CA SER A 260 -14.06 2.03 -7.56
C SER A 260 -13.97 0.56 -7.98
N GLN A 261 -12.76 0.05 -8.26
CA GLN A 261 -12.56 -1.39 -8.51
C GLN A 261 -12.90 -2.23 -7.28
N VAL A 262 -12.47 -1.76 -6.10
CA VAL A 262 -12.69 -2.44 -4.81
C VAL A 262 -14.15 -2.35 -4.35
N GLU A 263 -14.86 -1.29 -4.72
CA GLU A 263 -16.30 -1.19 -4.47
C GLU A 263 -17.09 -2.22 -5.29
N GLY A 264 -16.72 -2.43 -6.56
CA GLY A 264 -17.14 -3.58 -7.35
C GLY A 264 -18.49 -3.48 -8.06
N SER A 265 -19.17 -2.33 -8.05
CA SER A 265 -20.46 -2.16 -8.76
C SER A 265 -20.35 -2.03 -10.27
N ARG A 266 -19.13 -1.88 -10.82
CA ARG A 266 -18.89 -1.59 -12.24
C ARG A 266 -17.74 -2.43 -12.78
N SER A 267 -17.78 -2.69 -14.09
CA SER A 267 -16.66 -3.32 -14.78
C SER A 267 -15.45 -2.37 -14.84
N THR A 268 -14.23 -2.93 -14.93
CA THR A 268 -13.01 -2.16 -15.19
C THR A 268 -13.20 -1.21 -16.39
N LYS A 269 -13.81 -1.70 -17.47
CA LYS A 269 -14.05 -0.92 -18.69
C LYS A 269 -14.88 0.35 -18.42
N ASP A 270 -15.96 0.20 -17.67
CA ASP A 270 -16.87 1.32 -17.38
C ASP A 270 -16.23 2.33 -16.42
N ILE A 271 -15.42 1.84 -15.47
CA ILE A 271 -14.65 2.71 -14.57
C ILE A 271 -13.64 3.53 -15.38
N LEU A 272 -12.87 2.91 -16.27
CA LEU A 272 -11.89 3.60 -17.11
C LEU A 272 -12.55 4.66 -17.99
N ARG A 273 -13.69 4.33 -18.62
CA ARG A 273 -14.48 5.27 -19.44
C ARG A 273 -15.01 6.46 -18.64
N LYS A 274 -15.56 6.22 -17.43
CA LYS A 274 -16.03 7.31 -16.55
C LYS A 274 -14.90 8.28 -16.19
N ASN A 275 -13.65 7.80 -16.15
CA ASN A 275 -12.47 8.60 -15.85
C ASN A 275 -11.77 9.13 -17.12
N ASN A 276 -12.46 9.12 -18.27
CA ASN A 276 -11.97 9.65 -19.54
C ASN A 276 -10.64 9.01 -20.01
N VAL A 277 -10.42 7.74 -19.68
CA VAL A 277 -9.32 6.96 -20.25
C VAL A 277 -9.68 6.61 -21.71
N PRO A 278 -8.79 6.85 -22.69
CA PRO A 278 -9.09 6.54 -24.09
C PRO A 278 -9.44 5.06 -24.29
N ASP A 279 -10.50 4.77 -25.07
CA ASP A 279 -10.94 3.38 -25.34
C ASP A 279 -9.81 2.48 -25.89
N CYS A 280 -8.85 3.07 -26.62
CA CYS A 280 -7.71 2.32 -27.14
C CYS A 280 -6.79 1.74 -26.06
N PHE A 281 -6.87 2.22 -24.81
CA PHE A 281 -6.17 1.65 -23.66
C PHE A 281 -6.61 0.20 -23.38
N GLU A 282 -7.84 -0.19 -23.75
CA GLU A 282 -8.33 -1.57 -23.60
C GLU A 282 -7.41 -2.60 -24.27
N LYS A 283 -6.72 -2.21 -25.36
CA LYS A 283 -5.78 -3.08 -26.06
C LYS A 283 -4.50 -3.35 -25.28
N ILE A 284 -4.13 -2.47 -24.35
CA ILE A 284 -2.95 -2.64 -23.47
C ILE A 284 -3.32 -2.98 -22.03
N LEU A 285 -4.60 -2.88 -21.65
CA LEU A 285 -5.10 -3.24 -20.31
C LEU A 285 -4.57 -4.60 -19.79
N PRO A 286 -4.44 -5.68 -20.60
CA PRO A 286 -3.86 -6.94 -20.11
C PRO A 286 -2.43 -6.84 -19.53
N PHE A 287 -1.66 -5.81 -19.89
CA PHE A 287 -0.32 -5.54 -19.37
C PHE A 287 -0.32 -4.70 -18.08
N PHE A 288 -1.47 -4.12 -17.73
CA PHE A 288 -1.71 -3.28 -16.55
C PHE A 288 -2.78 -3.89 -15.61
N ASN A 289 -3.06 -5.19 -15.76
CA ASN A 289 -4.03 -5.91 -14.93
C ASN A 289 -3.49 -6.10 -13.50
N GLY A 290 -4.07 -6.98 -12.69
CA GLY A 290 -3.59 -7.26 -11.33
C GLY A 290 -2.18 -7.90 -11.30
N PRO A 291 -1.49 -7.82 -10.14
CA PRO A 291 -0.10 -8.29 -9.98
C PRO A 291 0.10 -9.80 -10.18
N PHE A 292 -0.98 -10.58 -10.16
CA PHE A 292 -0.95 -12.05 -10.28
C PHE A 292 -1.55 -12.56 -11.59
N ASN A 293 -2.04 -11.66 -12.45
CA ASN A 293 -2.61 -12.05 -13.74
C ASN A 293 -1.50 -12.44 -14.71
N LYS A 294 -1.79 -13.43 -15.57
CA LYS A 294 -0.89 -13.78 -16.67
C LYS A 294 -0.92 -12.67 -17.71
N VAL A 295 0.26 -12.17 -18.07
CA VAL A 295 0.43 -11.19 -19.13
C VAL A 295 0.44 -11.92 -20.48
N PRO A 296 -0.24 -11.41 -21.53
CA PRO A 296 -0.18 -12.02 -22.86
C PRO A 296 1.25 -12.09 -23.41
N ALA A 297 1.55 -13.16 -24.14
CA ALA A 297 2.80 -13.24 -24.88
C ALA A 297 2.80 -12.19 -26.01
N LEU A 298 3.92 -11.48 -26.15
CA LEU A 298 4.12 -10.49 -27.20
C LEU A 298 4.87 -11.14 -28.37
N GLU A 299 4.15 -11.96 -29.13
CA GLU A 299 4.70 -12.69 -30.27
C GLU A 299 4.37 -12.00 -31.60
N GLY A 300 5.37 -11.89 -32.47
CA GLY A 300 5.22 -11.42 -33.85
C GLY A 300 5.38 -9.90 -33.99
N LEU A 301 6.17 -9.52 -35.00
CA LEU A 301 6.48 -8.11 -35.33
C LEU A 301 5.22 -7.25 -35.53
N GLU A 302 4.18 -7.77 -36.18
CA GLU A 302 2.97 -7.00 -36.46
C GLU A 302 2.14 -6.69 -35.21
N ASN A 303 2.09 -7.61 -34.24
CA ASN A 303 1.43 -7.36 -32.96
C ASN A 303 2.14 -6.25 -32.18
N ILE A 304 3.48 -6.30 -32.09
CA ILE A 304 4.27 -5.27 -31.42
C ILE A 304 4.10 -3.92 -32.13
N LYS A 305 4.13 -3.88 -33.47
CA LYS A 305 3.87 -2.64 -34.24
C LYS A 305 2.48 -2.08 -33.97
N SER A 306 1.47 -2.94 -33.91
CA SER A 306 0.09 -2.56 -33.62
C SER A 306 -0.04 -1.90 -32.24
N LEU A 307 0.60 -2.47 -31.23
CA LEU A 307 0.64 -1.89 -29.89
C LEU A 307 1.43 -0.57 -29.85
N LEU A 308 2.59 -0.49 -30.51
CA LEU A 308 3.39 0.74 -30.57
C LEU A 308 2.63 1.94 -31.16
N LYS A 309 1.71 1.71 -32.11
CA LYS A 309 0.83 2.78 -32.65
C LYS A 309 -0.08 3.41 -31.59
N LEU A 310 -0.31 2.74 -30.46
CA LEU A 310 -1.11 3.27 -29.35
C LEU A 310 -0.35 4.28 -28.49
N SER A 311 0.97 4.41 -28.67
CA SER A 311 1.77 5.39 -27.92
C SER A 311 1.35 6.84 -28.19
N THR A 312 1.01 7.20 -29.43
CA THR A 312 0.54 8.56 -29.75
C THR A 312 -0.75 8.90 -29.02
N PRO A 313 -1.87 8.16 -29.17
CA PRO A 313 -3.11 8.53 -28.50
C PRO A 313 -3.02 8.49 -26.97
N LEU A 314 -2.19 7.60 -26.39
CA LEU A 314 -2.11 7.42 -24.94
C LEU A 314 -1.05 8.29 -24.24
N CYS A 315 0.09 8.58 -24.89
CA CYS A 315 1.17 9.36 -24.30
C CYS A 315 1.21 10.82 -24.79
N ILE A 316 0.71 11.07 -26.00
CA ILE A 316 0.82 12.38 -26.67
C ILE A 316 -0.54 13.07 -26.70
N ASP A 317 -1.58 12.46 -27.26
CA ASP A 317 -2.84 13.16 -27.52
C ASP A 317 -3.73 13.27 -26.28
N TRP A 318 -3.76 12.23 -25.44
CA TRP A 318 -4.50 12.26 -24.18
C TRP A 318 -3.82 13.20 -23.18
N LYS A 319 -4.46 14.34 -22.88
CA LYS A 319 -3.98 15.33 -21.89
C LYS A 319 -4.96 15.44 -20.74
N SER A 320 -4.58 14.89 -19.60
CA SER A 320 -5.34 14.96 -18.34
C SER A 320 -4.40 14.80 -17.14
N GLU A 321 -4.86 15.14 -15.94
CA GLU A 321 -4.11 14.88 -14.71
C GLU A 321 -3.87 13.37 -14.51
N LEU A 322 -4.86 12.53 -14.84
CA LEU A 322 -4.70 11.07 -14.82
C LEU A 322 -3.62 10.61 -15.81
N GLN A 323 -3.57 11.20 -17.00
CA GLN A 323 -2.53 10.88 -17.97
C GLN A 323 -1.14 11.26 -17.44
N LEU A 324 -1.01 12.36 -16.69
CA LEU A 324 0.26 12.73 -16.05
C LEU A 324 0.66 11.73 -14.96
N GLU A 325 -0.28 11.21 -14.17
CA GLU A 325 -0.01 10.12 -13.23
C GLU A 325 0.46 8.84 -13.95
N TRP A 326 -0.13 8.53 -15.10
CA TRP A 326 0.15 7.29 -15.86
C TRP A 326 1.33 7.41 -16.83
N ALA A 327 1.75 8.62 -17.18
CA ALA A 327 2.77 8.88 -18.19
C ALA A 327 4.08 8.11 -17.95
N PRO A 328 4.65 8.05 -16.72
CA PRO A 328 5.87 7.28 -16.48
C PRO A 328 5.72 5.79 -16.81
N TYR A 329 4.57 5.20 -16.51
CA TYR A 329 4.28 3.78 -16.74
C TYR A 329 4.00 3.48 -18.21
N LEU A 330 3.23 4.35 -18.88
CA LEU A 330 2.96 4.26 -20.31
C LEU A 330 4.23 4.41 -21.14
N TRP A 331 5.05 5.43 -20.85
CA TRP A 331 6.32 5.62 -21.53
C TRP A 331 7.27 4.45 -21.31
N ASN A 332 7.40 3.95 -20.06
CA ASN A 332 8.21 2.77 -19.80
C ASN A 332 7.73 1.56 -20.62
N PHE A 333 6.42 1.28 -20.65
CA PHE A 333 5.86 0.19 -21.44
C PHE A 333 6.17 0.30 -22.94
N PHE A 334 5.98 1.48 -23.55
CA PHE A 334 6.27 1.66 -24.97
C PHE A 334 7.77 1.69 -25.29
N ILE A 335 8.63 2.13 -24.37
CA ILE A 335 10.08 2.01 -24.48
C ILE A 335 10.47 0.53 -24.49
N ASP A 336 9.95 -0.26 -23.56
CA ASP A 336 10.20 -1.70 -23.48
C ASP A 336 9.70 -2.44 -24.74
N LEU A 337 8.54 -2.06 -25.29
CA LEU A 337 8.05 -2.58 -26.57
C LEU A 337 8.96 -2.21 -27.76
N ASN A 338 9.53 -1.00 -27.78
CA ASN A 338 10.50 -0.63 -28.80
C ASN A 338 11.80 -1.45 -28.68
N PHE A 339 12.24 -1.75 -27.46
CA PHE A 339 13.39 -2.64 -27.26
C PHE A 339 13.11 -4.05 -27.79
N LEU A 340 11.93 -4.59 -27.46
CA LEU A 340 11.48 -5.89 -27.97
C LEU A 340 11.41 -5.90 -29.51
N MET A 341 10.92 -4.81 -30.13
CA MET A 341 10.91 -4.65 -31.58
C MET A 341 12.31 -4.71 -32.19
N LYS A 342 13.31 -4.08 -31.57
CA LYS A 342 14.70 -4.11 -32.02
C LYS A 342 15.29 -5.51 -31.95
N LEU A 343 15.00 -6.23 -30.86
CA LEU A 343 15.40 -7.62 -30.70
C LEU A 343 14.80 -8.52 -31.81
N TYR A 344 13.51 -8.38 -32.10
CA TYR A 344 12.84 -9.13 -33.18
C TYR A 344 13.34 -8.79 -34.59
N LYS A 345 13.89 -7.59 -34.79
CA LYS A 345 14.53 -7.19 -36.05
C LYS A 345 15.97 -7.71 -36.18
N SER A 346 16.45 -8.47 -35.19
CA SER A 346 17.81 -9.01 -35.15
C SER A 346 18.87 -7.92 -35.27
N GLU A 347 18.67 -6.78 -34.60
CA GLU A 347 19.75 -5.82 -34.40
C GLU A 347 20.93 -6.51 -33.70
N ASP A 348 22.16 -6.13 -34.07
CA ASP A 348 23.35 -6.74 -33.50
C ASP A 348 23.44 -6.46 -31.98
N GLN A 349 24.16 -7.32 -31.28
CA GLN A 349 24.27 -7.22 -29.82
C GLN A 349 24.79 -5.84 -29.39
N LYS A 350 25.74 -5.27 -30.13
CA LYS A 350 26.30 -3.95 -29.87
C LYS A 350 25.22 -2.85 -29.98
N GLY A 351 24.40 -2.86 -31.04
CA GLY A 351 23.30 -1.92 -31.19
C GLY A 351 22.24 -2.04 -30.10
N LEU A 352 21.92 -3.26 -29.66
CA LEU A 352 21.02 -3.50 -28.54
C LEU A 352 21.59 -2.99 -27.21
N GLU A 353 22.87 -3.26 -26.94
CA GLU A 353 23.58 -2.77 -25.74
C GLU A 353 23.64 -1.24 -25.71
N GLU A 354 24.01 -0.61 -26.83
CA GLU A 354 24.05 0.85 -26.95
C GLU A 354 22.67 1.47 -26.73
N TRP A 355 21.62 0.90 -27.32
CA TRP A 355 20.26 1.40 -27.14
C TRP A 355 19.78 1.29 -25.68
N ALA A 356 20.03 0.15 -25.05
CA ALA A 356 19.62 -0.16 -23.68
C ALA A 356 20.39 0.68 -22.65
N SER A 357 21.70 0.89 -22.86
CA SER A 357 22.57 1.67 -21.96
C SER A 357 22.11 3.12 -21.77
N GLN A 358 21.44 3.70 -22.75
CA GLN A 358 20.91 5.06 -22.69
C GLN A 358 19.59 5.17 -21.90
N ARG A 359 18.93 4.05 -21.60
CA ARG A 359 17.52 4.02 -21.13
C ARG A 359 17.32 3.23 -19.84
N TYR A 360 18.15 2.22 -19.61
CA TYR A 360 18.08 1.36 -18.45
C TYR A 360 19.29 1.56 -17.55
N SER A 361 19.13 1.25 -16.27
CA SER A 361 20.22 1.36 -15.30
C SER A 361 21.33 0.35 -15.61
N ASN A 362 22.57 0.72 -15.27
CA ASN A 362 23.72 -0.16 -15.48
C ASN A 362 23.51 -1.58 -14.90
N PRO A 363 22.98 -1.76 -13.67
CA PRO A 363 22.72 -3.11 -13.15
C PRO A 363 21.70 -3.90 -13.99
N LEU A 364 20.67 -3.24 -14.53
CA LEU A 364 19.70 -3.94 -15.39
C LEU A 364 20.33 -4.33 -16.73
N ASN A 365 21.17 -3.47 -17.31
CA ASN A 365 21.89 -3.79 -18.55
C ASN A 365 22.83 -5.00 -18.36
N GLU A 366 23.55 -5.07 -17.24
CA GLU A 366 24.40 -6.23 -16.91
C GLU A 366 23.60 -7.53 -16.80
N ILE A 367 22.38 -7.47 -16.25
CA ILE A 367 21.47 -8.63 -16.18
C ILE A 367 20.96 -9.03 -17.56
N ILE A 368 20.54 -8.06 -18.39
CA ILE A 368 19.98 -8.33 -19.72
C ILE A 368 21.03 -8.91 -20.67
N PHE A 369 22.23 -8.33 -20.67
CA PHE A 369 23.30 -8.70 -21.61
C PHE A 369 24.33 -9.66 -21.04
N ARG A 370 24.07 -10.25 -19.86
CA ARG A 370 24.95 -11.15 -19.08
C ARG A 370 26.34 -11.27 -19.69
N ARG A 371 27.26 -10.39 -19.30
CA ARG A 371 28.68 -10.64 -19.53
C ARG A 371 29.04 -11.83 -18.65
N ASN A 372 29.05 -13.03 -19.22
CA ASN A 372 29.77 -14.15 -18.61
C ASN A 372 31.25 -13.77 -18.65
N THR A 373 31.74 -13.09 -17.63
CA THR A 373 33.18 -12.87 -17.42
C THR A 373 33.85 -14.07 -16.75
N ASP A 374 33.13 -15.17 -16.53
CA ASP A 374 33.69 -16.43 -16.08
C ASP A 374 33.84 -17.38 -17.28
N ASN A 375 34.92 -17.18 -18.04
CA ASN A 375 35.57 -18.17 -18.89
C ASN A 375 37.08 -17.99 -18.79
#